data_AF-A0A8C6F8K8-F1
#
_entry.id   AF-A0A8C6F8K8-F1
#
_cell.length_a   1.000
_cell.length_b   1.000
_cell.length_c   1.000
_cell.angle_alpha   90.00
_cell.angle_beta   90.00
_cell.angle_gamma   90.00
#
_symmetry.space_group_name_H-M   'P 1'
#
loop_
_entity.id
_entity.type
_entity.pdbx_description
1 polymer ?
#
loop_
_entity_poly.entity_id
_entity_poly.type
_entity_poly.pdbx_seq_one_letter_code
_entity_poly.pdbx_strand_id
1 'polypeptide(L)'
;MADKRQQERKDMGHHDPMAAARGILQKNVPILYTASQACLQHADVAACKASRDLIYKQLREAVTGVSSAAQATGSDDASQHQGREGGELACALNNFDKQIIVDPLSFSEERFRPSLEGRLQSIISGAALMADSSCTRDDRRERVVAECNAVRQALQDLLSQYMGNAGRKEGNVNKCVIALHEKDADGMYRTAGAT
;
A
#
# COMPACT_ATOMS: atom_id res chain seq x y z
N MET A 1 16.40 -25.14 15.58
CA MET A 1 15.03 -25.36 15.06
C MET A 1 13.99 -24.41 15.67
N ALA A 2 14.11 -23.99 16.94
CA ALA A 2 13.23 -22.99 17.55
C ALA A 2 13.40 -21.60 16.92
N ASP A 3 14.64 -21.16 16.68
CA ASP A 3 14.92 -19.84 16.07
C ASP A 3 14.37 -19.69 14.65
N LYS A 4 14.38 -20.77 13.85
CA LYS A 4 13.80 -20.75 12.49
C LYS A 4 12.28 -20.53 12.52
N ARG A 5 11.57 -21.20 13.44
CA ARG A 5 10.13 -20.97 13.67
C ARG A 5 9.82 -19.61 14.30
N GLN A 6 10.72 -19.07 15.12
CA GLN A 6 10.58 -17.71 15.67
C GLN A 6 10.83 -16.63 14.62
N GLN A 7 11.69 -16.89 13.64
CA GLN A 7 11.96 -15.98 12.53
C GLN A 7 10.83 -16.02 11.49
N GLU A 8 10.26 -17.19 11.21
CA GLU A 8 9.04 -17.34 10.38
C GLU A 8 7.81 -16.64 10.99
N ARG A 9 7.74 -16.51 12.34
CA ARG A 9 6.70 -15.74 13.03
C ARG A 9 6.80 -14.22 12.83
N LYS A 10 7.91 -13.69 12.30
CA LYS A 10 8.12 -12.23 12.16
C LYS A 10 7.63 -11.67 10.82
N ASP A 11 7.25 -12.51 9.85
CA ASP A 11 6.63 -12.05 8.59
C ASP A 11 5.15 -11.69 8.82
N MET A 12 4.91 -10.49 9.35
CA MET A 12 3.57 -10.00 9.66
C MET A 12 2.66 -9.86 8.42
N GLY A 13 3.21 -9.67 7.22
CA GLY A 13 2.42 -9.53 5.99
C GLY A 13 1.68 -10.81 5.55
N HIS A 14 2.19 -11.98 5.93
CA HIS A 14 1.60 -13.28 5.59
C HIS A 14 0.59 -13.76 6.65
N HIS A 15 0.52 -13.05 7.78
CA HIS A 15 -0.39 -13.39 8.86
C HIS A 15 -1.85 -13.07 8.50
N ASP A 16 -2.09 -12.01 7.73
CA ASP A 16 -3.42 -11.61 7.28
C ASP A 16 -4.08 -12.66 6.36
N PRO A 17 -3.45 -13.13 5.26
CA PRO A 17 -4.04 -14.18 4.42
C PRO A 17 -4.18 -15.52 5.15
N MET A 18 -3.23 -15.87 6.03
CA MET A 18 -3.33 -17.09 6.85
C MET A 18 -4.49 -17.01 7.85
N ALA A 19 -4.66 -15.87 8.52
CA ALA A 19 -5.76 -15.63 9.45
C ALA A 19 -7.11 -15.63 8.72
N ALA A 20 -7.20 -14.97 7.56
CA ALA A 20 -8.40 -14.97 6.73
C ALA A 20 -8.78 -16.39 6.28
N ALA A 21 -7.83 -17.16 5.75
CA ALA A 21 -8.07 -18.53 5.31
C ALA A 21 -8.51 -19.44 6.48
N ARG A 22 -7.87 -19.32 7.66
CA ARG A 22 -8.31 -20.04 8.87
C ARG A 22 -9.71 -19.64 9.32
N GLY A 23 -10.05 -18.36 9.26
CA GLY A 23 -11.39 -17.87 9.58
C GLY A 23 -12.46 -18.46 8.68
N ILE A 24 -12.19 -18.55 7.37
CA ILE A 24 -13.07 -19.22 6.40
C ILE A 24 -13.23 -20.70 6.75
N LEU A 25 -12.14 -21.42 7.04
CA LEU A 25 -12.22 -22.83 7.44
C LEU A 25 -13.07 -23.03 8.70
N GLN A 26 -12.81 -22.26 9.75
CA GLN A 26 -13.54 -22.37 11.02
C GLN A 26 -15.04 -22.09 10.84
N LYS A 27 -15.39 -21.07 10.04
CA LYS A 27 -16.78 -20.72 9.77
C LYS A 27 -17.47 -21.75 8.88
N ASN A 28 -16.82 -22.21 7.82
CA ASN A 28 -17.49 -22.96 6.76
C ASN A 28 -17.58 -24.46 7.01
N VAL A 29 -16.72 -25.06 7.85
CA VAL A 29 -16.82 -26.50 8.19
C VAL A 29 -18.20 -26.88 8.76
N PRO A 30 -18.75 -26.22 9.79
CA PRO A 30 -20.09 -26.55 10.29
C PRO A 30 -21.20 -26.22 9.28
N ILE A 31 -21.02 -25.18 8.45
CA ILE A 31 -22.00 -24.82 7.41
C ILE A 31 -22.03 -25.88 6.30
N LEU A 32 -20.88 -26.44 5.92
CA LEU A 32 -20.83 -27.53 4.94
C LEU A 32 -21.58 -28.77 5.43
N TYR A 33 -21.46 -29.10 6.73
CA TYR A 33 -22.21 -30.20 7.32
C TYR A 33 -23.72 -29.99 7.18
N THR A 34 -24.23 -28.83 7.60
CA THR A 34 -25.67 -28.51 7.51
C THR A 34 -26.18 -28.42 6.06
N ALA A 35 -25.40 -27.82 5.15
CA ALA A 35 -25.73 -27.77 3.73
C ALA A 35 -25.76 -29.18 3.09
N SER A 36 -24.83 -30.06 3.47
CA SER A 36 -24.80 -31.45 2.99
C SER A 36 -25.97 -32.25 3.53
N GLN A 37 -26.33 -32.07 4.81
CA GLN A 37 -27.50 -32.70 5.41
C GLN A 37 -28.80 -32.27 4.70
N ALA A 38 -28.97 -30.97 4.43
CA ALA A 38 -30.12 -30.45 3.69
C ALA A 38 -30.22 -31.05 2.27
N CYS A 39 -29.08 -31.22 1.58
CA CYS A 39 -29.05 -31.86 0.26
C CYS A 39 -29.51 -33.32 0.27
N LEU A 40 -29.29 -34.05 1.38
CA LEU A 40 -29.74 -35.44 1.52
C LEU A 40 -31.23 -35.52 1.83
N GLN A 41 -31.75 -34.55 2.59
CA GLN A 41 -33.18 -34.47 2.92
C GLN A 41 -34.04 -33.95 1.76
N HIS A 42 -33.47 -33.08 0.92
CA HIS A 42 -34.14 -32.40 -0.19
C HIS A 42 -33.33 -32.55 -1.49
N ALA A 43 -33.25 -33.78 -2.01
CA ALA A 43 -32.38 -34.12 -3.14
C ALA A 43 -32.77 -33.47 -4.49
N ASP A 44 -34.01 -33.02 -4.62
CA ASP A 44 -34.60 -32.36 -5.77
C ASP A 44 -34.37 -30.84 -5.78
N VAL A 45 -34.03 -30.23 -4.64
CA VAL A 45 -33.80 -28.80 -4.53
C VAL A 45 -32.41 -28.42 -5.03
N ALA A 46 -32.33 -27.90 -6.26
CA ALA A 46 -31.08 -27.48 -6.89
C ALA A 46 -30.30 -26.42 -6.09
N ALA A 47 -31.01 -25.52 -5.39
CA ALA A 47 -30.40 -24.50 -4.54
C ALA A 47 -29.58 -25.10 -3.38
N CYS A 48 -30.00 -26.24 -2.82
CA CYS A 48 -29.25 -26.93 -1.77
C CYS A 48 -27.90 -27.42 -2.32
N LYS A 49 -27.89 -28.05 -3.50
CA LYS A 49 -26.65 -28.51 -4.16
C LYS A 49 -25.72 -27.34 -4.46
N ALA A 50 -26.26 -26.26 -5.04
CA ALA A 50 -25.49 -25.05 -5.33
C ALA A 50 -24.85 -24.43 -4.08
N SER A 51 -25.60 -24.35 -2.97
CA SER A 51 -25.08 -23.86 -1.68
C SER A 51 -23.93 -24.74 -1.16
N ARG A 52 -24.13 -26.06 -1.11
CA ARG A 52 -23.12 -27.01 -0.65
C ARG A 52 -21.85 -26.91 -1.49
N ASP A 53 -21.99 -26.88 -2.82
CA ASP A 53 -20.87 -26.87 -3.75
C ASP A 53 -20.09 -25.54 -3.66
N LEU A 54 -20.78 -24.41 -3.43
CA LEU A 54 -20.14 -23.12 -3.14
C LEU A 54 -19.32 -23.16 -1.85
N ILE A 55 -19.88 -23.67 -0.75
CA ILE A 55 -19.19 -23.77 0.55
C ILE A 55 -17.98 -24.70 0.44
N TYR A 56 -18.14 -25.84 -0.26
CA TYR A 56 -17.04 -26.78 -0.50
C TYR A 56 -15.91 -26.12 -1.31
N LYS A 57 -16.24 -25.34 -2.34
CA LYS A 57 -15.26 -24.57 -3.13
C LYS A 57 -14.50 -23.57 -2.24
N GLN A 58 -15.21 -22.80 -1.42
CA GLN A 58 -14.59 -21.85 -0.48
C GLN A 58 -13.67 -22.54 0.54
N LEU A 59 -14.07 -23.72 1.05
CA LEU A 59 -13.22 -24.51 1.94
C LEU A 59 -11.95 -24.99 1.24
N ARG A 60 -12.06 -25.49 0.00
CA ARG A 60 -10.90 -25.92 -0.80
C ARG A 60 -9.93 -24.76 -1.04
N GLU A 61 -10.45 -23.60 -1.44
CA GLU A 61 -9.67 -22.38 -1.63
C GLU A 61 -8.97 -21.96 -0.34
N ALA A 62 -9.65 -22.03 0.80
CA ALA A 62 -9.06 -21.72 2.10
C ALA A 62 -7.96 -22.72 2.52
N VAL A 63 -8.13 -24.02 2.26
CA VAL A 63 -7.05 -25.02 2.48
C VAL A 63 -5.83 -24.71 1.62
N THR A 64 -6.04 -24.40 0.34
CA THR A 64 -4.95 -23.99 -0.56
C THR A 64 -4.27 -22.72 -0.04
N GLY A 65 -5.04 -21.71 0.39
CA GLY A 65 -4.51 -20.48 0.98
C GLY A 65 -3.66 -20.72 2.23
N VAL A 66 -4.09 -21.63 3.13
CA VAL A 66 -3.30 -22.05 4.29
C VAL A 66 -2.00 -22.72 3.86
N SER A 67 -2.04 -23.62 2.87
CA SER A 67 -0.85 -24.29 2.37
C SER A 67 0.15 -23.31 1.75
N SER A 68 -0.34 -22.38 0.93
CA SER A 68 0.50 -21.36 0.29
C SER A 68 1.13 -20.43 1.34
N ALA A 69 0.34 -19.93 2.30
CA ALA A 69 0.85 -19.07 3.36
C ALA A 69 1.84 -19.79 4.29
N ALA A 70 1.66 -21.10 4.53
CA ALA A 70 2.60 -21.90 5.33
C ALA A 70 3.92 -22.20 4.60
N GLN A 71 3.92 -22.22 3.26
CA GLN A 71 5.09 -22.49 2.43
C GLN A 71 5.83 -21.22 1.98
N ALA A 72 5.22 -20.04 2.17
CA ALA A 72 5.85 -18.75 1.87
C ALA A 72 7.01 -18.49 2.85
N THR A 73 8.21 -18.96 2.50
CA THR A 73 9.43 -18.68 3.24
C THR A 73 10.07 -17.38 2.74
N GLY A 74 9.65 -16.25 3.31
CA GLY A 74 10.37 -14.96 3.41
C GLY A 74 11.31 -14.48 2.28
N SER A 75 10.99 -14.73 1.00
CA SER A 75 11.87 -14.38 -0.12
C SER A 75 11.41 -13.18 -0.96
N ASP A 76 10.30 -12.54 -0.63
CA ASP A 76 9.85 -11.33 -1.31
C ASP A 76 10.08 -10.12 -0.41
N ASP A 77 11.19 -9.43 -0.69
CA ASP A 77 11.47 -8.06 -0.30
C ASP A 77 11.25 -7.73 1.19
N ALA A 78 12.03 -8.40 2.05
CA ALA A 78 12.08 -8.21 3.51
C ALA A 78 12.39 -6.75 3.96
N SER A 79 12.63 -5.83 3.02
CA SER A 79 12.81 -4.40 3.26
C SER A 79 11.50 -3.59 3.19
N GLN A 80 10.46 -4.09 2.51
CA GLN A 80 9.15 -3.42 2.41
C GLN A 80 8.15 -3.85 3.49
N HIS A 81 8.40 -4.96 4.18
CA HIS A 81 7.44 -5.57 5.12
C HIS A 81 7.74 -5.32 6.60
N GLN A 82 8.84 -4.62 6.93
CA GLN A 82 9.17 -4.29 8.32
C GLN A 82 8.29 -3.14 8.82
N GLY A 83 7.25 -3.47 9.61
CA GLY A 83 6.48 -2.49 10.38
C GLY A 83 5.14 -2.06 9.77
N ARG A 84 4.42 -2.97 9.10
CA ARG A 84 3.08 -2.71 8.56
C ARG A 84 2.01 -2.66 9.68
N GLU A 85 2.11 -1.65 10.55
CA GLU A 85 1.05 -1.29 11.51
C GLU A 85 -0.10 -0.48 10.85
N GLY A 86 -0.06 -0.29 9.53
CA GLY A 86 -1.06 0.44 8.76
C GLY A 86 -1.28 -0.08 7.33
N GLY A 87 -2.32 0.43 6.66
CA GLY A 87 -2.64 0.08 5.27
C GLY A 87 -1.54 0.43 4.27
N GLU A 88 -1.56 -0.20 3.09
CA GLU A 88 -0.48 -0.08 2.08
C GLU A 88 -0.23 1.36 1.65
N LEU A 89 -1.30 2.10 1.34
CA LEU A 89 -1.20 3.51 0.94
C LEU A 89 -0.67 4.40 2.08
N ALA A 90 -1.08 4.14 3.33
CA ALA A 90 -0.59 4.87 4.49
C ALA A 90 0.90 4.62 4.74
N CYS A 91 1.34 3.38 4.58
CA CYS A 91 2.76 3.01 4.65
C CYS A 91 3.56 3.69 3.53
N ALA A 92 3.04 3.68 2.29
CA ALA A 92 3.67 4.34 1.15
C ALA A 92 3.85 5.85 1.38
N LEU A 93 2.81 6.52 1.88
CA LEU A 93 2.86 7.96 2.21
C LEU A 93 3.91 8.26 3.29
N ASN A 94 3.92 7.50 4.40
CA ASN A 94 4.88 7.69 5.48
C ASN A 94 6.33 7.40 5.05
N ASN A 95 6.52 6.41 4.18
CA ASN A 95 7.85 6.10 3.63
C ASN A 95 8.33 7.17 2.66
N PHE A 96 7.43 7.75 1.85
CA PHE A 96 7.76 8.85 0.96
C PHE A 96 8.16 10.11 1.74
N ASP A 97 7.40 10.45 2.78
CA ASP A 97 7.69 11.58 3.66
C ASP A 97 9.09 11.50 4.29
N LYS A 98 9.50 10.31 4.75
CA LYS A 98 10.85 10.09 5.30
C LYS A 98 11.97 10.15 4.26
N GLN A 99 11.67 9.87 2.99
CA GLN A 99 12.66 9.76 1.93
C GLN A 99 12.81 11.02 1.09
N ILE A 100 11.89 11.98 1.23
CA ILE A 100 11.93 13.24 0.49
C ILE A 100 13.04 14.17 1.00
N ILE A 101 13.46 14.03 2.27
CA ILE A 101 14.55 14.80 2.88
C ILE A 101 15.86 14.05 2.69
N VAL A 102 16.72 14.57 1.81
CA VAL A 102 18.08 14.05 1.60
C VAL A 102 19.11 15.15 1.79
N ASP A 103 20.27 14.78 2.35
CA ASP A 103 21.42 15.65 2.47
C ASP A 103 21.85 16.13 1.07
N PRO A 104 21.80 17.44 0.78
CA PRO A 104 22.16 18.01 -0.52
C PRO A 104 23.55 17.62 -1.01
N LEU A 105 24.49 17.30 -0.11
CA LEU A 105 25.84 16.87 -0.46
C LEU A 105 25.89 15.41 -0.95
N SER A 106 24.91 14.60 -0.58
CA SER A 106 24.75 13.20 -0.97
C SER A 106 23.79 12.98 -2.14
N PHE A 107 23.16 14.06 -2.63
CA PHE A 107 22.16 14.02 -3.69
C PHE A 107 22.78 13.54 -5.01
N SER A 108 22.16 12.52 -5.61
CA SER A 108 22.51 11.98 -6.92
C SER A 108 21.24 11.93 -7.76
N GLU A 109 21.14 12.78 -8.77
CA GLU A 109 19.95 12.90 -9.62
C GLU A 109 19.56 11.54 -10.23
N GLU A 110 20.54 10.84 -10.82
CA GLU A 110 20.35 9.58 -11.53
C GLU A 110 19.72 8.48 -10.67
N ARG A 111 19.92 8.51 -9.35
CA ARG A 111 19.31 7.55 -8.42
C ARG A 111 18.08 8.10 -7.71
N PHE A 112 18.13 9.36 -7.28
CA PHE A 112 17.13 9.92 -6.39
C PHE A 112 15.85 10.29 -7.14
N ARG A 113 15.98 10.88 -8.33
CA ARG A 113 14.85 11.28 -9.17
C ARG A 113 13.95 10.10 -9.55
N PRO A 114 14.44 9.01 -10.18
CA PRO A 114 13.58 7.88 -10.53
C PRO A 114 13.00 7.17 -9.30
N SER A 115 13.72 7.15 -8.16
CA SER A 115 13.22 6.57 -6.91
C SER A 115 12.03 7.35 -6.35
N LEU A 116 12.14 8.68 -6.22
CA LEU A 116 11.05 9.51 -5.70
C LEU A 116 9.86 9.56 -6.66
N GLU A 117 10.10 9.73 -7.96
CA GLU A 117 9.04 9.76 -8.97
C GLU A 117 8.28 8.42 -9.00
N GLY A 118 8.99 7.30 -8.95
CA GLY A 118 8.39 5.97 -8.88
C GLY A 118 7.54 5.76 -7.62
N ARG A 119 8.02 6.21 -6.45
CA ARG A 119 7.28 6.12 -5.18
C ARG A 119 6.05 7.02 -5.17
N LEU A 120 6.17 8.25 -5.66
CA LEU A 120 5.03 9.16 -5.80
C LEU A 120 3.99 8.57 -6.77
N GLN A 121 4.43 7.99 -7.89
CA GLN A 121 3.53 7.37 -8.84
C GLN A 121 2.78 6.17 -8.24
N SER A 122 3.42 5.39 -7.36
CA SER A 122 2.76 4.33 -6.60
C SER A 122 1.68 4.87 -5.65
N ILE A 123 1.97 5.97 -4.94
CA ILE A 123 0.99 6.67 -4.07
C ILE A 123 -0.20 7.19 -4.88
N ILE A 124 0.07 7.86 -6.01
CA ILE A 124 -0.98 8.40 -6.89
C ILE A 124 -1.86 7.27 -7.44
N SER A 125 -1.26 6.14 -7.80
CA SER A 125 -2.01 4.96 -8.25
C SER A 125 -2.92 4.40 -7.14
N GLY A 126 -2.41 4.32 -5.90
CA GLY A 126 -3.24 3.92 -4.75
C GLY A 126 -4.36 4.92 -4.42
N ALA A 127 -4.09 6.23 -4.55
CA ALA A 127 -5.11 7.26 -4.37
C ALA A 127 -6.18 7.23 -5.48
N ALA A 128 -5.80 6.94 -6.72
CA ALA A 128 -6.71 6.79 -7.84
C ALA A 128 -7.70 5.63 -7.62
N LEU A 129 -7.25 4.49 -7.09
CA LEU A 129 -8.14 3.37 -6.74
C LEU A 129 -9.24 3.80 -5.75
N MET A 130 -8.93 4.70 -4.81
CA MET A 130 -9.94 5.26 -3.90
C MET A 130 -10.85 6.28 -4.58
N ALA A 131 -10.29 7.11 -5.46
CA ALA A 131 -11.01 8.17 -6.15
C ALA A 131 -12.01 7.62 -7.18
N ASP A 132 -11.63 6.56 -7.89
CA ASP A 132 -12.41 5.92 -8.95
C ASP A 132 -13.37 4.83 -8.45
N SER A 133 -13.42 4.60 -7.14
CA SER A 133 -14.40 3.69 -6.54
C SER A 133 -15.83 4.17 -6.80
N SER A 134 -16.74 3.24 -7.09
CA SER A 134 -18.16 3.53 -7.34
C SER A 134 -18.89 4.15 -6.13
N CYS A 135 -18.32 4.04 -4.93
CA CYS A 135 -18.85 4.67 -3.71
C CYS A 135 -18.23 6.04 -3.40
N THR A 136 -17.34 6.57 -4.26
CA THR A 136 -16.74 7.88 -4.09
C THR A 136 -17.51 8.94 -4.87
N ARG A 137 -17.87 10.04 -4.20
CA ARG A 137 -18.54 11.18 -4.83
C ARG A 137 -17.62 11.91 -5.81
N ASP A 138 -18.18 12.43 -6.89
CA ASP A 138 -17.45 13.16 -7.93
C ASP A 138 -16.65 14.35 -7.39
N ASP A 139 -17.25 15.17 -6.50
CA ASP A 139 -16.55 16.31 -5.89
C ASP A 139 -15.32 15.88 -5.08
N ARG A 140 -15.36 14.68 -4.47
CA ARG A 140 -14.23 14.12 -3.74
C ARG A 140 -13.19 13.54 -4.69
N ARG A 141 -13.62 12.88 -5.77
CA ARG A 141 -12.75 12.38 -6.84
C ARG A 141 -11.95 13.53 -7.46
N GLU A 142 -12.62 14.63 -7.84
CA GLU A 142 -11.97 15.82 -8.39
C GLU A 142 -10.94 16.43 -7.43
N ARG A 143 -11.26 16.52 -6.13
CA ARG A 143 -10.29 16.97 -5.12
C ARG A 143 -9.07 16.05 -5.05
N VAL A 144 -9.25 14.74 -5.07
CA VAL A 144 -8.11 13.80 -5.05
C VAL A 144 -7.24 13.96 -6.30
N VAL A 145 -7.84 14.13 -7.48
CA VAL A 145 -7.11 14.39 -8.73
C VAL A 145 -6.32 15.69 -8.65
N ALA A 146 -6.94 16.77 -8.16
CA ALA A 146 -6.28 18.06 -7.98
C ALA A 146 -5.08 17.96 -7.03
N GLU A 147 -5.24 17.29 -5.89
CA GLU A 147 -4.17 17.08 -4.91
C GLU A 147 -3.04 16.20 -5.47
N CYS A 148 -3.35 15.12 -6.21
CA CYS A 148 -2.33 14.30 -6.87
C CYS A 148 -1.50 15.11 -7.87
N ASN A 149 -2.15 16.03 -8.60
CA ASN A 149 -1.46 16.94 -9.52
C ASN A 149 -0.62 17.98 -8.78
N ALA A 150 -1.12 18.53 -7.67
CA ALA A 150 -0.39 19.47 -6.84
C ALA A 150 0.88 18.85 -6.24
N VAL A 151 0.78 17.63 -5.68
CA VAL A 151 1.96 16.92 -5.14
C VAL A 151 2.97 16.57 -6.25
N ARG A 152 2.50 16.21 -7.45
CA ARG A 152 3.39 15.99 -8.60
C ARG A 152 4.16 17.26 -8.97
N GLN A 153 3.49 18.40 -9.01
CA GLN A 153 4.13 19.68 -9.28
C GLN A 153 5.16 20.03 -8.20
N ALA A 154 4.77 19.93 -6.92
CA ALA A 154 5.64 20.22 -5.79
C ALA A 154 6.90 19.34 -5.76
N LEU A 155 6.79 18.06 -6.18
CA LEU A 155 7.96 17.20 -6.34
C LEU A 155 8.90 17.68 -7.46
N GLN A 156 8.37 18.08 -8.61
CA GLN A 156 9.20 18.60 -9.71
C GLN A 156 9.90 19.91 -9.33
N ASP A 157 9.22 20.77 -8.59
CA ASP A 157 9.78 22.00 -8.06
C ASP A 157 10.91 21.71 -7.06
N LEU A 158 10.73 20.73 -6.16
CA LEU A 158 11.76 20.28 -5.23
C LEU A 158 12.99 19.72 -5.96
N LEU A 159 12.78 18.83 -6.94
CA LEU A 159 13.87 18.24 -7.71
C LEU A 159 14.68 19.31 -8.45
N SER A 160 14.01 20.29 -9.05
CA SER A 160 14.65 21.43 -9.72
C SER A 160 15.54 22.22 -8.78
N GLN A 161 15.14 22.38 -7.52
CA GLN A 161 15.94 23.08 -6.52
C GLN A 161 17.12 22.26 -5.99
N TYR A 162 16.96 20.95 -5.82
CA TYR A 162 18.10 20.08 -5.49
C TYR A 162 19.16 20.13 -6.60
N MET A 163 18.74 20.16 -7.86
CA MET A 163 19.64 20.34 -9.01
C MET A 163 20.30 21.73 -9.00
N GLY A 164 19.54 22.79 -8.71
CA GLY A 164 20.05 24.16 -8.61
C GLY A 164 21.02 24.40 -7.44
N ASN A 165 20.94 23.59 -6.38
CA ASN A 165 21.76 23.69 -5.18
C ASN A 165 22.88 22.63 -5.11
N ALA A 166 23.03 21.78 -6.13
CA ALA A 166 24.05 20.74 -6.17
C ALA A 166 25.46 21.35 -5.98
N GLY A 167 26.12 21.00 -4.87
CA GLY A 167 27.47 21.46 -4.54
C GLY A 167 27.58 22.80 -3.80
N ARG A 168 26.48 23.43 -3.36
CA ARG A 168 26.51 24.66 -2.53
C ARG A 168 26.02 24.38 -1.11
N LYS A 169 26.79 24.82 -0.09
CA LYS A 169 26.39 24.75 1.31
C LYS A 169 25.35 25.83 1.64
N GLU A 170 24.15 25.35 1.95
CA GLU A 170 23.11 25.96 2.79
C GLU A 170 22.37 27.21 2.26
N GLY A 171 21.03 27.12 2.28
CA GLY A 171 20.15 28.28 2.21
C GLY A 171 18.70 27.98 1.78
N ASN A 172 18.50 27.15 0.76
CA ASN A 172 17.18 27.00 0.11
C ASN A 172 16.49 25.64 0.27
N VAL A 173 17.21 24.55 0.50
CA VAL A 173 16.60 23.20 0.54
C VAL A 173 15.65 23.03 1.72
N ASN A 174 16.02 23.51 2.92
CA ASN A 174 15.15 23.44 4.11
C ASN A 174 13.84 24.22 3.95
N LYS A 175 13.83 25.33 3.19
CA LYS A 175 12.60 26.13 2.97
C LYS A 175 11.56 25.39 2.13
N CYS A 176 12.00 24.49 1.25
CA CYS A 176 11.09 23.78 0.33
C CYS A 176 10.61 22.45 0.87
N VAL A 177 11.39 21.81 1.75
CA VAL A 177 10.87 20.77 2.64
C VAL A 177 9.75 21.35 3.52
N ILE A 178 9.93 22.56 4.07
CA ILE A 178 8.87 23.26 4.82
C ILE A 178 7.67 23.58 3.92
N ALA A 179 7.87 24.11 2.70
CA ALA A 179 6.77 24.41 1.78
C ALA A 179 5.97 23.16 1.33
N LEU A 180 6.63 22.01 1.16
CA LEU A 180 5.98 20.71 0.92
C LEU A 180 5.15 20.23 2.11
N HIS A 181 5.62 20.47 3.33
CA HIS A 181 4.89 20.14 4.56
C HIS A 181 3.73 21.10 4.84
N GLU A 182 3.86 22.38 4.50
CA GLU A 182 2.87 23.44 4.79
C GLU A 182 1.86 23.67 3.67
N LYS A 183 1.98 22.99 2.52
CA LYS A 183 1.13 23.19 1.31
C LYS A 183 1.09 24.66 0.83
N ASP A 184 2.15 25.42 1.05
CA ASP A 184 2.11 26.88 0.86
C ASP A 184 2.76 27.30 -0.46
N ALA A 185 1.98 27.32 -1.54
CA ALA A 185 2.43 27.68 -2.90
C ALA A 185 2.93 29.14 -2.99
N ASP A 186 2.46 30.04 -2.12
CA ASP A 186 2.82 31.46 -2.09
C ASP A 186 4.22 31.73 -1.50
N GLY A 187 4.81 30.76 -0.80
CA GLY A 187 6.18 30.83 -0.29
C GLY A 187 7.24 30.62 -1.39
N MET A 188 6.91 29.81 -2.40
CA MET A 188 7.81 29.47 -3.51
C MET A 188 8.09 30.66 -4.45
N TYR A 189 7.09 31.51 -4.71
CA TYR A 189 7.26 32.67 -5.59
C TYR A 189 8.05 33.81 -4.96
N ARG A 190 8.08 33.92 -3.63
CA ARG A 190 8.81 34.97 -2.90
C ARG A 190 10.32 34.72 -2.81
N THR A 191 10.77 33.47 -2.86
CA THR A 191 12.20 33.12 -2.85
C THR A 191 12.82 33.09 -4.25
N ALA A 192 12.00 33.03 -5.31
CA ALA A 192 12.43 33.11 -6.71
C ALA A 192 12.75 34.55 -7.18
N GLY A 193 12.41 35.56 -6.38
CA GLY A 193 12.55 36.99 -6.72
C GLY A 193 13.30 37.79 -5.67
N ALA A 194 14.60 37.57 -5.54
CA ALA A 194 15.53 38.55 -4.98
C ALA A 194 16.87 38.42 -5.71
N THR A 195 17.24 39.51 -6.38
CA THR A 195 18.47 39.77 -7.14
C THR A 195 19.74 39.26 -6.48
#